data_AF-A0A356FCA1-F1
#
_entry.id   AF-A0A356FCA1-F1
#
_cell.length_a   1.000
_cell.length_b   1.000
_cell.length_c   1.000
_cell.angle_alpha   90.00
_cell.angle_beta   90.00
_cell.angle_gamma   90.00
#
_symmetry.space_group_name_H-M   'P 1'
#
loop_
_entity.id
_entity.type
_entity.pdbx_description
1 polymer ?
#
loop_
_entity_poly.entity_id
_entity_poly.type
_entity_poly.pdbx_seq_one_letter_code
_entity_poly.pdbx_strand_id
1 'polypeptide(L)'
;MHRRFIDRNGKALLEMVRQGLDVPADECPSSIKREGRDPGLALALDLLDTFLRTRAKELSMSPAYLASRGDLYDLVKATSAGRGGASSDVRVLSGWRRELVGEDLLGLLAGRYSLSLDPETAAVVIRDSAED
;
A
#
# COMPACT_ATOMS: atom_id res chain seq x y z
N MET A 1 -10.16 1.17 -27.28
CA MET A 1 -10.77 2.51 -27.12
C MET A 1 -11.96 2.62 -28.07
N HIS A 2 -13.15 3.01 -27.61
CA HIS A 2 -14.39 2.95 -28.42
C HIS A 2 -14.45 4.02 -29.53
N ARG A 3 -14.83 3.65 -30.77
CA ARG A 3 -14.90 4.54 -31.96
C ARG A 3 -15.68 5.83 -31.74
N ARG A 4 -16.88 5.75 -31.14
CA ARG A 4 -17.73 6.93 -30.85
C ARG A 4 -17.07 7.95 -29.90
N PHE A 5 -16.18 7.50 -29.01
CA PHE A 5 -15.46 8.41 -28.12
C PHE A 5 -14.42 9.24 -28.88
N ILE A 6 -13.73 8.61 -29.85
CA ILE A 6 -12.73 9.27 -30.68
C ILE A 6 -13.40 10.29 -31.60
N ASP A 7 -14.50 9.91 -32.26
CA ASP A 7 -15.21 10.81 -33.17
C ASP A 7 -15.74 12.06 -32.44
N ARG A 8 -16.17 11.91 -31.17
CA ARG A 8 -16.72 13.02 -30.38
C ARG A 8 -15.67 13.89 -29.70
N ASN A 9 -14.58 13.30 -29.18
CA ASN A 9 -13.64 14.00 -28.29
C ASN A 9 -12.23 14.14 -28.88
N GLY A 10 -11.91 13.47 -29.99
CA GLY A 10 -10.56 13.38 -30.52
C GLY A 10 -9.93 14.74 -30.83
N LYS A 11 -10.67 15.64 -31.48
CA LYS A 11 -10.19 17.01 -31.76
C LYS A 11 -9.89 17.80 -30.49
N ALA A 12 -10.80 17.74 -29.50
CA ALA A 12 -10.64 18.45 -28.24
C ALA A 12 -9.43 17.92 -27.43
N LEU A 13 -9.22 16.60 -27.42
CA LEU A 13 -8.05 16.00 -26.78
C LEU A 13 -6.75 16.43 -27.44
N LEU A 14 -6.69 16.46 -28.78
CA LEU A 14 -5.50 16.93 -29.50
C LEU A 14 -5.21 18.41 -29.23
N GLU A 15 -6.25 19.25 -29.13
CA GLU A 15 -6.08 20.66 -28.77
C GLU A 15 -5.50 20.82 -27.35
N MET A 16 -6.02 20.06 -26.37
CA MET A 16 -5.49 20.07 -25.00
C MET A 16 -4.04 19.57 -24.93
N VAL A 17 -3.67 18.56 -25.71
CA VAL A 17 -2.28 18.10 -25.80
C VAL A 17 -1.38 19.19 -26.36
N ARG A 18 -1.82 19.88 -27.43
CA ARG A 18 -1.06 21.01 -28.00
C ARG A 18 -0.91 22.15 -27.00
N GLN A 19 -1.98 22.52 -26.31
CA GLN A 19 -1.94 23.51 -25.23
C GLN A 19 -0.92 23.11 -24.16
N GLY A 20 -0.89 21.84 -23.73
CA GLY A 20 0.09 21.35 -22.77
C GLY A 20 1.54 21.36 -23.28
N LEU A 21 1.76 21.11 -24.57
CA LEU A 21 3.09 21.19 -25.19
C LEU A 21 3.62 22.62 -25.34
N ASP A 22 2.71 23.59 -25.43
CA ASP A 22 3.05 25.02 -25.52
C ASP A 22 3.28 25.65 -24.13
N VAL A 23 3.04 24.93 -23.03
CA VAL A 23 3.32 25.41 -21.66
C VAL A 23 4.83 25.49 -21.44
N PRO A 24 5.37 26.67 -21.04
CA PRO A 24 6.78 26.80 -20.66
C PRO A 24 7.20 25.84 -19.55
N ALA A 25 8.46 25.41 -19.56
CA ALA A 25 8.97 24.41 -18.61
C ALA A 25 8.89 24.87 -17.14
N ASP A 26 8.95 26.18 -16.89
CA ASP A 26 8.83 26.82 -15.58
C ASP A 26 7.38 26.98 -15.09
N GLU A 27 6.40 26.91 -16.00
CA GLU A 27 4.97 26.87 -15.68
C GLU A 27 4.41 25.44 -15.57
N CYS A 28 5.18 24.44 -16.01
CA CYS A 28 4.81 23.05 -15.85
C CYS A 28 4.58 22.69 -14.37
N PRO A 29 3.51 21.96 -14.04
CA PRO A 29 3.29 21.52 -12.67
C PRO A 29 4.44 20.65 -12.20
N SER A 30 4.81 20.78 -10.93
CA SER A 30 5.83 19.93 -10.33
C SER A 30 5.41 18.46 -10.48
N SER A 31 6.31 17.63 -11.02
CA SER A 31 6.11 16.19 -11.04
C SER A 31 5.80 15.71 -9.63
N ILE A 32 4.67 15.01 -9.46
CA ILE A 32 4.41 14.28 -8.24
C ILE A 32 5.47 13.19 -8.18
N LYS A 33 6.57 13.47 -7.47
CA LYS A 33 7.57 12.46 -7.14
C LYS A 33 6.82 11.39 -6.35
N ARG A 34 6.48 10.29 -7.01
CA ARG A 34 6.34 9.03 -6.29
C ARG A 34 7.72 8.81 -5.70
N GLU A 35 7.84 9.00 -4.38
CA GLU A 35 9.09 8.64 -3.70
C GLU A 35 9.47 7.25 -4.21
N GLY A 36 10.69 7.16 -4.77
CA GLY A 36 11.19 5.87 -5.22
C GLY A 36 11.06 4.91 -4.05
N ARG A 37 10.44 3.75 -4.27
CA ARG A 37 10.33 2.74 -3.21
C ARG A 37 11.74 2.43 -2.76
N ASP A 38 12.05 2.80 -1.53
CA ASP A 38 13.33 2.56 -0.90
C ASP A 38 13.66 1.06 -1.02
N PRO A 39 14.71 0.68 -1.78
CA PRO A 39 15.09 -0.72 -1.93
C PRO A 39 15.38 -1.40 -0.58
N GLY A 40 15.82 -0.63 0.43
CA GLY A 40 16.05 -1.12 1.78
C GLY A 40 14.79 -1.62 2.48
N LEU A 41 13.60 -1.20 2.02
CA LEU A 41 12.32 -1.62 2.59
C LEU A 41 11.70 -2.83 1.89
N ALA A 42 12.28 -3.34 0.80
CA ALA A 42 11.68 -4.40 0.00
C ALA A 42 11.32 -5.65 0.83
N LEU A 43 12.26 -6.13 1.65
CA LEU A 43 12.05 -7.30 2.51
C LEU A 43 11.00 -7.05 3.59
N ALA A 44 10.98 -5.85 4.19
CA ALA A 44 9.97 -5.49 5.17
C ALA A 44 8.56 -5.48 4.55
N LEU A 45 8.42 -4.97 3.32
CA LEU A 45 7.16 -5.00 2.60
C LEU A 45 6.73 -6.41 2.22
N ASP A 46 7.67 -7.30 1.91
CA ASP A 46 7.37 -8.70 1.60
C ASP A 46 6.90 -9.46 2.84
N LEU A 47 7.48 -9.19 4.01
CA LEU A 47 7.00 -9.72 5.29
C LEU A 47 5.60 -9.20 5.64
N LEU A 48 5.35 -7.89 5.49
CA LEU A 48 4.04 -7.30 5.72
C LEU A 48 2.98 -7.84 4.74
N ASP A 49 3.32 -7.99 3.46
CA ASP A 49 2.41 -8.56 2.45
C ASP A 49 2.10 -10.02 2.75
N THR A 50 3.10 -10.79 3.19
CA THR A 50 2.92 -12.17 3.63
C THR A 50 1.97 -12.24 4.83
N PHE A 51 2.21 -11.43 5.87
CA PHE A 51 1.34 -11.34 7.04
C PHE A 51 -0.09 -10.96 6.68
N LEU A 52 -0.25 -9.92 5.86
CA LEU A 52 -1.55 -9.44 5.38
C LEU A 52 -2.32 -10.55 4.65
N ARG A 53 -1.65 -11.33 3.80
CA ARG A 53 -2.27 -12.46 3.08
C ARG A 53 -2.69 -13.57 4.02
N THR A 54 -1.89 -13.86 5.05
CA THR A 54 -2.25 -14.84 6.08
C THR A 54 -3.53 -14.41 6.81
N ARG A 55 -3.60 -13.15 7.27
CA ARG A 55 -4.82 -12.58 7.87
C ARG A 55 -6.01 -12.55 6.92
N ALA A 56 -5.80 -12.18 5.65
CA ALA A 56 -6.86 -12.17 4.65
C ALA A 56 -7.45 -13.56 4.43
N LYS A 57 -6.60 -14.61 4.46
CA LYS A 57 -7.04 -16.00 4.37
C LYS A 57 -7.89 -16.41 5.58
N GLU A 58 -7.48 -16.04 6.79
CA GLU A 58 -8.25 -16.27 8.03
C GLU A 58 -9.63 -15.59 7.98
N LEU A 59 -9.68 -14.37 7.45
CA LEU A 59 -10.91 -13.59 7.29
C LEU A 59 -11.75 -13.99 6.06
N SER A 60 -11.27 -14.93 5.23
CA SER A 60 -11.89 -15.28 3.93
C SER A 60 -12.12 -14.06 3.02
N MET A 61 -11.18 -13.10 3.03
CA MET A 61 -11.23 -11.86 2.25
C MET A 61 -10.10 -11.81 1.22
N SER A 62 -10.31 -11.05 0.14
CA SER A 62 -9.21 -10.70 -0.76
C SER A 62 -8.22 -9.74 -0.05
N PRO A 63 -6.90 -10.01 -0.06
CA PRO A 63 -5.90 -9.10 0.51
C PRO A 63 -6.00 -7.67 -0.03
N ALA A 64 -6.40 -7.52 -1.29
CA ALA A 64 -6.56 -6.21 -1.94
C ALA A 64 -7.67 -5.34 -1.31
N TYR A 65 -8.63 -5.93 -0.57
CA TYR A 65 -9.62 -5.15 0.19
C TYR A 65 -9.05 -4.56 1.48
N LEU A 66 -8.07 -5.25 2.06
CA LEU A 66 -7.41 -4.86 3.31
C LEU A 66 -6.36 -3.78 3.06
N ALA A 67 -5.39 -4.05 2.18
CA ALA A 67 -4.34 -3.08 1.84
C ALA A 67 -3.67 -3.40 0.50
N SER A 68 -3.22 -2.37 -0.19
CA SER A 68 -2.30 -2.49 -1.32
C SER A 68 -0.84 -2.44 -0.85
N ARG A 69 0.10 -2.87 -1.70
CA ARG A 69 1.54 -2.71 -1.41
C ARG A 69 1.94 -1.24 -1.23
N GLY A 70 1.22 -0.29 -1.84
CA GLY A 70 1.42 1.14 -1.59
C GLY A 70 1.04 1.52 -0.16
N ASP A 71 -0.09 1.01 0.33
CA ASP A 71 -0.55 1.26 1.70
C ASP A 71 0.42 0.69 2.75
N LEU A 72 1.02 -0.48 2.47
CA LEU A 72 2.06 -1.06 3.32
C LEU A 72 3.34 -0.21 3.32
N TYR A 73 3.71 0.39 2.19
CA TYR A 73 4.83 1.33 2.12
C TYR A 73 4.58 2.59 2.95
N ASP A 74 3.39 3.16 2.81
CA ASP A 74 2.98 4.35 3.57
C ASP A 74 2.97 4.05 5.08
N LEU A 75 2.52 2.85 5.48
CA LEU A 75 2.57 2.38 6.87
C LEU A 75 4.01 2.32 7.42
N VAL A 76 4.93 1.68 6.69
CA VAL A 76 6.34 1.57 7.12
C VAL A 76 6.96 2.95 7.27
N LYS A 77 6.73 3.85 6.30
CA LYS A 77 7.27 5.22 6.30
C LYS A 77 6.68 6.06 7.43
N ALA A 78 5.39 5.90 7.73
CA ALA A 78 4.78 6.58 8.88
C ALA A 78 5.37 6.08 10.21
N THR A 79 5.65 4.78 10.32
CA THR A 79 6.18 4.17 11.55
C THR A 79 7.65 4.52 11.78
N SER A 80 8.49 4.41 10.74
CA SER A 80 9.94 4.72 10.84
C SER A 80 10.23 6.20 11.08
N ALA A 81 9.33 7.10 10.69
CA ALA A 81 9.40 8.52 10.99
C ALA A 81 8.98 8.88 12.43
N GLY A 82 8.72 7.90 13.30
CA GLY A 82 8.31 8.13 14.69
C GLY A 82 6.88 8.68 14.84
N ARG A 83 6.05 8.62 13.79
CA ARG A 83 4.65 9.09 13.82
C ARG A 83 3.66 8.09 14.43
N GLY A 84 4.18 7.06 15.12
CA GLY A 84 3.46 6.25 16.11
C GLY A 84 2.03 5.85 15.75
N GLY A 85 1.80 5.31 14.54
CA GLY A 85 0.48 4.79 14.14
C GLY A 85 -0.68 5.81 14.07
N ALA A 86 -0.40 7.11 14.24
CA ALA A 86 -1.42 8.17 14.34
C ALA A 86 -1.61 8.95 13.03
N SER A 87 -1.20 8.39 11.89
CA SER A 87 -1.31 9.07 10.60
C SER A 87 -2.66 8.76 9.96
N SER A 88 -3.61 9.69 10.04
CA SER A 88 -4.88 9.68 9.26
C SER A 88 -4.66 9.46 7.76
N ASP A 89 -3.46 9.76 7.27
CA ASP A 89 -3.09 9.63 5.86
C ASP A 89 -2.77 8.17 5.45
N VAL A 90 -2.64 7.24 6.40
CA VAL A 90 -2.38 5.81 6.10
C VAL A 90 -3.69 5.04 6.08
N ARG A 91 -4.11 4.63 4.89
CA ARG A 91 -5.42 3.99 4.66
C ARG A 91 -5.67 2.74 5.51
N VAL A 92 -4.64 1.92 5.73
CA VAL A 92 -4.77 0.68 6.52
C VAL A 92 -4.97 0.95 8.02
N LEU A 93 -4.66 2.16 8.50
CA LEU A 93 -4.86 2.61 9.87
C LEU A 93 -6.16 3.41 10.07
N SER A 94 -7.12 3.29 9.14
CA SER A 94 -8.37 4.04 9.17
C SER A 94 -9.61 3.15 9.11
N GLY A 95 -10.59 3.45 9.97
CA GLY A 95 -11.88 2.74 10.04
C GLY A 95 -11.73 1.24 10.24
N TRP A 96 -12.63 0.46 9.63
CA TRP A 96 -12.69 -1.00 9.77
C TRP A 96 -11.40 -1.74 9.36
N ARG A 97 -10.56 -1.16 8.49
CA ARG A 97 -9.27 -1.77 8.13
C ARG A 97 -8.30 -1.79 9.30
N ARG A 98 -8.33 -0.74 10.12
CA ARG A 98 -7.51 -0.65 11.33
C ARG A 98 -7.85 -1.79 12.28
N GLU A 99 -9.14 -1.97 12.52
CA GLU A 99 -9.69 -2.99 13.41
C GLU A 99 -9.39 -4.41 12.92
N LEU A 100 -9.44 -4.67 11.61
CA LEU A 100 -9.20 -6.01 11.07
C LEU A 100 -7.73 -6.37 10.89
N VAL A 101 -6.86 -5.41 10.56
CA VAL A 101 -5.46 -5.74 10.23
C VAL A 101 -4.46 -4.62 10.52
N GLY A 102 -4.90 -3.37 10.69
CA GLY A 102 -3.99 -2.25 10.91
C GLY A 102 -3.23 -2.34 12.23
N GLU A 103 -3.91 -2.66 13.33
CA GLU A 103 -3.25 -2.88 14.63
C GLU A 103 -2.29 -4.07 14.58
N ASP A 104 -2.66 -5.15 13.89
CA ASP A 104 -1.82 -6.33 13.73
C ASP A 104 -0.54 -6.02 12.94
N LEU A 105 -0.65 -5.27 11.84
CA LEU A 105 0.50 -4.85 11.05
C LEU A 105 1.42 -3.92 11.85
N LEU A 106 0.87 -3.04 12.68
CA LEU A 106 1.66 -2.24 13.63
C LEU A 106 2.34 -3.13 14.67
N GLY A 107 1.65 -4.15 15.17
CA GLY A 107 2.21 -5.15 16.07
C GLY A 107 3.38 -5.91 15.44
N LEU A 108 3.27 -6.30 14.16
CA LEU A 108 4.36 -6.94 13.44
C LEU A 108 5.57 -6.01 13.30
N LEU A 109 5.34 -4.75 12.94
CA LEU A 109 6.40 -3.74 12.86
C LEU A 109 7.07 -3.46 14.22
N ALA A 110 6.31 -3.58 15.31
CA ALA A 110 6.81 -3.46 16.68
C ALA A 110 7.50 -4.74 17.19
N GLY A 111 7.53 -5.82 16.40
CA GLY A 111 8.10 -7.10 16.80
C GLY A 111 7.24 -7.92 17.76
N ARG A 112 5.97 -7.56 17.95
CA ARG A 112 5.01 -8.34 18.75
C ARG A 112 4.55 -9.60 18.04
N TYR A 113 4.41 -9.52 16.71
CA TYR A 113 4.07 -10.70 15.90
C TYR A 113 5.31 -11.23 15.19
N SER A 114 5.33 -12.54 14.98
CA SER A 114 6.30 -13.20 14.12
C SER A 114 5.62 -14.14 13.11
N LEU A 115 6.28 -14.36 11.97
CA LEU A 115 5.88 -15.36 10.99
C LEU A 115 6.73 -16.61 11.16
N SER A 116 6.10 -17.77 11.17
CA SER A 116 6.78 -19.06 11.16
C SER A 116 6.14 -20.00 10.13
N LEU A 117 6.82 -21.10 9.83
CA LEU A 117 6.28 -22.14 8.97
C LEU A 117 5.86 -23.32 9.83
N ASP A 118 4.67 -23.83 9.56
CA ASP A 118 4.24 -25.12 10.07
C ASP A 118 5.15 -26.22 9.48
N PRO A 119 5.76 -27.09 10.30
CA PRO A 119 6.78 -28.04 9.85
C PRO A 119 6.21 -29.16 8.96
N GLU A 120 4.91 -29.45 9.04
CA GLU A 120 4.29 -30.54 8.29
C GLU A 120 3.69 -30.04 6.98
N THR A 121 3.08 -28.86 7.00
CA THR A 121 2.29 -28.31 5.89
C THR A 121 2.99 -27.20 5.12
N ALA A 122 4.11 -26.67 5.65
CA ALA A 122 4.78 -25.47 5.16
C ALA A 122 3.85 -24.23 5.09
N ALA A 123 2.72 -24.24 5.80
CA ALA A 123 1.83 -23.11 5.88
C ALA A 123 2.47 -21.99 6.72
N VAL A 124 2.30 -20.75 6.29
CA VAL A 124 2.70 -19.59 7.08
C VAL A 124 1.73 -19.42 8.24
N VAL A 125 2.25 -19.36 9.46
CA VAL A 125 1.48 -19.14 10.69
C VAL A 125 2.00 -17.89 11.42
N ILE A 126 1.06 -17.12 11.99
CA ILE A 126 1.35 -15.93 12.79
C ILE A 126 1.45 -16.36 14.27
N ARG A 127 2.47 -15.89 14.98
CA ARG A 127 2.61 -16.08 16.44
C ARG A 127 2.61 -14.73 17.14
N ASP A 128 1.87 -14.62 18.25
CA ASP A 128 1.88 -13.46 19.13
C ASP A 128 2.84 -13.71 20.29
N SER A 129 3.85 -12.85 20.44
CA SER A 129 4.82 -12.93 21.54
C SER A 129 4.22 -12.57 22.91
N ALA A 130 2.97 -12.10 22.97
CA ALA A 130 2.25 -11.86 24.22
C ALA A 130 1.56 -13.12 24.80
N GLU A 131 1.47 -14.22 24.04
CA GLU A 131 0.79 -15.46 24.44
C GLU A 131 1.74 -16.61 24.82
N ASP A 132 3.07 -16.40 24.70
CA ASP A 132 4.12 -17.34 25.11
C ASP A 132 4.60 -17.12 26.56
#